data_AF-A0A260Z2W1-F1
#
_entry.id   AF-A0A260Z2W1-F1
#
_cell.length_a   1.000
_cell.length_b   1.000
_cell.length_c   1.000
_cell.angle_alpha   90.00
_cell.angle_beta   90.00
_cell.angle_gamma   90.00
#
_symmetry.space_group_name_H-M   'P 1'
#
loop_
_entity.id
_entity.type
_entity.pdbx_description
1 polymer ?
#
loop_
_entity_poly.entity_id
_entity_poly.type
_entity_poly.pdbx_seq_one_letter_code
_entity_poly.pdbx_strand_id
1 'polypeptide(L)'
;ICSSAVRVLSELHHADIYHGASQLEHFYVDFVGFKNEDIKNYELVFNGASGLIREGKSDNSVSVIDYDSTAPEVAFTRKLTKESGVFNLGRLFEQILKPDLFKSYSESNEGSPESLTEMRRLISRATHPNPTRRPTMHGIVMMIRDVLLKAPKSNSHICMVHFDQFTN
;
A
#
# COMPACT_ATOMS: atom_id res chain seq x y z
N ILE A 1 -1.03 0.35 9.11
CA ILE A 1 0.04 -0.09 8.17
C ILE A 1 -0.31 0.26 6.72
N CYS A 2 -1.38 -0.27 6.10
CA CYS A 2 -1.72 0.06 4.70
C CYS A 2 -1.83 1.57 4.42
N SER A 3 -2.49 2.33 5.29
CA SER A 3 -2.54 3.79 5.18
C SER A 3 -1.16 4.46 5.28
N SER A 4 -0.29 4.00 6.19
CA SER A 4 1.10 4.48 6.29
C SER A 4 1.92 4.15 5.04
N ALA A 5 1.64 3.03 4.37
CA ALA A 5 2.27 2.66 3.09
C ALA A 5 1.79 3.54 1.93
N VAL A 6 0.50 3.88 1.86
CA VAL A 6 -0.06 4.81 0.85
C VAL A 6 0.68 6.13 0.87
N ARG A 7 0.84 6.71 2.06
CA ARG A 7 1.56 7.96 2.29
C ARG A 7 2.96 7.95 1.70
N VAL A 8 3.74 6.90 1.97
CA VAL A 8 5.10 6.80 1.41
C VAL A 8 5.05 6.73 -0.11
N LEU A 9 4.20 5.88 -0.66
CA LEU A 9 4.14 5.63 -2.10
C LEU A 9 3.47 6.77 -2.88
N SER A 10 2.59 7.54 -2.25
CA SER A 10 1.97 8.73 -2.84
C SER A 10 2.97 9.88 -3.00
N GLU A 11 3.86 10.07 -2.02
CA GLU A 11 4.95 11.06 -2.10
C GLU A 11 5.95 10.70 -3.21
N LEU A 12 6.33 9.41 -3.33
CA LEU A 12 7.16 8.95 -4.45
C LEU A 12 6.49 9.23 -5.80
N HIS A 13 5.19 8.93 -5.93
CA HIS A 13 4.43 9.24 -7.14
C HIS A 13 4.32 10.74 -7.43
N HIS A 14 4.22 11.58 -6.39
CA HIS A 14 4.19 13.03 -6.55
C HIS A 14 5.52 13.58 -7.06
N ALA A 15 6.63 12.98 -6.63
CA ALA A 15 7.97 13.27 -7.11
C ALA A 15 8.32 12.62 -8.48
N ASP A 16 7.33 12.01 -9.15
CA ASP A 16 7.51 11.21 -10.38
C ASP A 16 8.57 10.09 -10.23
N ILE A 17 8.75 9.57 -9.01
CA ILE A 17 9.58 8.41 -8.71
C ILE A 17 8.71 7.16 -8.84
N TYR A 18 8.86 6.43 -9.94
CA TYR A 18 8.13 5.20 -10.19
C TYR A 18 8.84 4.00 -9.60
N HIS A 19 8.07 3.15 -8.93
CA HIS A 19 8.58 1.96 -8.26
C HIS A 19 8.13 0.66 -8.92
N GLY A 20 9.02 -0.33 -8.94
CA GLY A 20 8.68 -1.72 -9.21
C GLY A 20 7.87 -2.34 -8.08
N ALA A 21 7.78 -3.67 -8.06
CA ALA A 21 7.10 -4.40 -7.00
C ALA A 21 7.68 -4.03 -5.62
N SER A 22 6.81 -3.63 -4.70
CA SER A 22 7.17 -3.34 -3.31
C SER A 22 6.83 -4.55 -2.45
N GLN A 23 7.81 -5.02 -1.69
CA GLN A 23 7.64 -6.13 -0.75
C GLN A 23 7.58 -5.60 0.67
N LEU A 24 6.81 -6.27 1.53
CA LEU A 24 6.64 -5.86 2.93
C LEU A 24 7.99 -5.79 3.69
N GLU A 25 8.95 -6.64 3.32
CA GLU A 25 10.30 -6.68 3.90
C GLU A 25 11.14 -5.40 3.69
N HIS A 26 10.72 -4.53 2.76
CA HIS A 26 11.39 -3.24 2.52
C HIS A 26 10.86 -2.11 3.40
N PHE A 27 9.89 -2.40 4.25
CA PHE A 27 9.36 -1.47 5.23
C PHE A 27 9.79 -1.91 6.62
N TYR A 28 10.22 -0.96 7.43
CA TYR A 28 10.46 -1.16 8.86
C TYR A 28 9.64 -0.15 9.66
N VAL A 29 9.47 -0.47 10.94
CA VAL A 29 8.76 0.39 11.89
C VAL A 29 9.78 1.02 12.80
N ASP A 30 9.76 2.35 12.89
CA ASP A 30 10.63 3.11 13.78
C ASP A 30 9.83 3.74 14.91
N PHE A 31 10.40 3.77 16.12
CA PHE A 31 9.75 4.37 17.28
C PHE A 31 9.97 5.88 17.27
N VAL A 32 8.88 6.63 17.25
CA VAL A 32 8.93 8.11 17.10
C VAL A 32 8.42 8.87 18.33
N GLY A 33 8.11 8.15 19.41
CA GLY A 33 7.75 8.76 20.69
C GLY A 33 6.43 8.23 21.26
N PHE A 34 5.83 9.02 22.14
CA PHE A 34 4.58 8.66 22.81
C PHE A 34 3.45 9.58 22.35
N LYS A 35 2.28 9.02 22.07
CA LYS A 35 1.05 9.80 21.86
C LYS A 35 0.51 10.32 23.18
N ASN A 36 0.58 9.48 24.21
CA ASN A 36 0.30 9.77 25.62
C ASN A 36 1.07 8.76 26.49
N GLU A 37 0.90 8.81 27.81
CA GLU A 37 1.65 7.98 28.77
C GLU A 37 1.61 6.47 28.47
N ASP A 38 0.51 5.97 27.88
CA ASP A 38 0.27 4.53 27.66
C ASP A 38 0.35 4.08 26.18
N ILE A 39 0.49 5.01 25.23
CA ILE A 39 0.43 4.71 23.79
C ILE A 39 1.71 5.18 23.09
N LYS A 40 2.42 4.21 22.50
CA LYS A 40 3.64 4.43 21.71
C LYS A 40 3.31 4.72 20.26
N ASN A 41 3.97 5.73 19.69
CA ASN A 41 3.91 6.08 18.28
C ASN A 41 5.04 5.41 17.51
N TYR A 42 4.69 4.84 16.35
CA TYR A 42 5.63 4.25 15.40
C TYR A 42 5.38 4.77 14.00
N GLU A 43 6.42 5.02 13.22
CA GLU A 43 6.31 5.40 11.82
C GLU A 43 6.68 4.23 10.92
N LEU A 44 5.97 4.08 9.79
CA LEU A 44 6.38 3.16 8.74
C LEU A 44 7.43 3.86 7.87
N VAL A 45 8.65 3.35 7.92
CA VAL A 45 9.78 3.86 7.15
C VAL A 45 10.08 2.91 6.01
N PHE A 46 10.31 3.47 4.83
CA PHE A 46 10.67 2.72 3.64
C PHE A 46 12.17 2.75 3.45
N ASN A 47 12.78 1.58 3.25
CA ASN A 47 14.24 1.42 3.17
C ASN A 47 14.82 1.83 1.80
N GLY A 48 14.34 2.95 1.27
CA GLY A 48 14.88 3.64 0.09
C GLY A 48 14.97 2.80 -1.19
N ALA A 49 15.75 3.31 -2.15
CA ALA A 49 15.92 2.76 -3.49
C ALA A 49 16.44 1.31 -3.54
N SER A 50 17.05 0.80 -2.46
CA SER A 50 17.44 -0.62 -2.30
C SER A 50 16.25 -1.58 -2.18
N GLY A 51 15.08 -1.10 -1.75
CA GLY A 51 13.82 -1.84 -1.72
C GLY A 51 12.93 -1.64 -2.96
N LEU A 52 13.38 -0.82 -3.90
CA LEU A 52 12.81 -0.74 -5.24
C LEU A 52 13.58 -1.74 -6.09
N ILE A 53 12.91 -2.65 -6.78
CA ILE A 53 13.56 -3.45 -7.83
C ILE A 53 13.94 -2.48 -8.96
N ARG A 54 15.11 -1.86 -8.78
CA ARG A 54 15.77 -0.86 -9.61
C ARG A 54 14.98 0.45 -9.70
N GLU A 55 15.62 1.58 -9.35
CA GLU A 55 15.25 2.85 -9.95
C GLU A 55 15.11 2.58 -11.44
N GLY A 56 13.99 3.00 -12.03
CA GLY A 56 14.01 3.16 -13.47
C GLY A 56 15.26 3.97 -13.79
N LYS A 57 15.99 3.60 -14.85
CA LYS A 57 16.92 4.59 -15.44
C LYS A 57 16.13 5.90 -15.61
N SER A 58 16.79 7.03 -15.88
CA SER A 58 16.10 8.32 -16.12
C SER A 58 14.89 8.28 -17.09
N ASP A 59 14.67 7.16 -17.79
CA ASP A 59 13.55 6.82 -18.66
C ASP A 59 12.49 5.82 -18.09
N ASN A 60 12.50 5.49 -16.79
CA ASN A 60 11.57 4.56 -16.11
C ASN A 60 11.63 3.09 -16.56
N SER A 61 12.74 2.65 -17.15
CA SER A 61 12.90 1.26 -17.62
C SER A 61 13.34 0.28 -16.53
N VAL A 62 12.80 -0.95 -16.56
CA VAL A 62 13.18 -2.06 -15.69
C VAL A 62 13.78 -3.22 -16.48
N SER A 63 14.88 -3.77 -15.98
CA SER A 63 15.60 -4.88 -16.63
C SER A 63 15.19 -6.27 -16.11
N VAL A 64 14.65 -6.33 -14.89
CA VAL A 64 14.20 -7.57 -14.23
C VAL A 64 12.74 -7.41 -13.86
N ILE A 65 11.96 -8.46 -14.04
CA ILE A 65 10.53 -8.46 -13.75
C ILE A 65 10.20 -9.68 -12.91
N ASP A 66 9.53 -9.42 -11.80
CA ASP A 66 8.81 -10.43 -11.05
C ASP A 66 7.37 -10.50 -11.58
N TYR A 67 7.05 -11.58 -12.27
CA TYR A 67 5.77 -11.77 -12.93
C TYR A 67 4.60 -11.95 -11.94
N ASP A 68 4.88 -12.31 -10.69
CA ASP A 68 3.86 -12.57 -9.68
C ASP A 68 3.46 -11.32 -8.90
N SER A 69 4.31 -10.30 -8.90
CA SER A 69 4.13 -9.10 -8.07
C SER A 69 4.05 -7.79 -8.88
N THR A 70 4.44 -7.80 -10.15
CA THR A 70 4.43 -6.62 -11.02
C THR A 70 3.14 -6.52 -11.85
N ALA A 71 2.76 -5.29 -12.19
CA ALA A 71 1.66 -5.04 -13.12
C ALA A 71 1.86 -5.75 -14.48
N PRO A 72 0.81 -6.38 -15.06
CA PRO A 72 0.95 -7.20 -16.27
C PRO A 72 1.56 -6.47 -17.46
N GLU A 73 1.25 -5.19 -17.65
CA GLU A 73 1.76 -4.39 -18.77
C GLU A 73 3.28 -4.19 -18.69
N VAL A 74 3.84 -4.09 -17.48
CA VAL A 74 5.27 -3.87 -17.28
C VAL A 74 6.07 -5.08 -17.77
N ALA A 75 5.51 -6.30 -17.67
CA ALA A 75 6.09 -7.54 -18.21
C ALA A 75 6.51 -7.41 -19.68
N PHE A 76 5.71 -6.68 -20.46
CA PHE A 76 5.89 -6.50 -21.88
C PHE A 76 6.59 -5.19 -22.21
N THR A 77 6.20 -4.09 -21.58
CA THR A 77 6.72 -2.74 -21.91
C THR A 77 8.09 -2.48 -21.30
N ARG A 78 8.44 -3.19 -20.21
CA ARG A 78 9.62 -2.94 -19.38
C ARG A 78 9.67 -1.50 -18.86
N LYS A 79 8.51 -0.84 -18.74
CA LYS A 79 8.38 0.56 -18.36
C LYS A 79 7.44 0.70 -17.18
N LEU A 80 7.91 1.39 -16.14
CA LEU A 80 7.08 1.75 -15.00
C LEU A 80 6.24 2.98 -15.32
N THR A 81 5.00 2.98 -14.85
CA THR A 81 4.02 4.05 -15.00
C THR A 81 3.29 4.34 -13.68
N LYS A 82 2.53 5.44 -13.64
CA LYS A 82 1.63 5.78 -12.52
C LYS A 82 0.66 4.63 -12.21
N GLU A 83 0.11 4.00 -13.23
CA GLU A 83 -0.84 2.91 -13.09
C GLU A 83 -0.17 1.63 -12.58
N SER A 84 1.07 1.37 -12.99
CA SER A 84 1.83 0.21 -12.49
C SER A 84 2.16 0.34 -11.00
N GLY A 85 2.46 1.55 -10.52
CA GLY A 85 2.69 1.79 -9.09
C GLY A 85 1.43 1.59 -8.25
N VAL A 86 0.26 1.96 -8.78
CA VAL A 86 -1.04 1.66 -8.16
C VAL A 86 -1.28 0.15 -8.04
N PHE A 87 -0.95 -0.62 -9.08
CA PHE A 87 -1.05 -2.07 -9.02
C PHE A 87 -0.14 -2.66 -7.94
N ASN A 88 1.12 -2.23 -7.90
CA ASN A 88 2.11 -2.69 -6.92
C ASN A 88 1.68 -2.35 -5.48
N LEU A 89 1.06 -1.20 -5.27
CA LEU A 89 0.47 -0.81 -3.98
C LEU A 89 -0.69 -1.75 -3.58
N GLY A 90 -1.54 -2.14 -4.54
CA GLY A 90 -2.59 -3.15 -4.30
C GLY A 90 -2.02 -4.50 -3.85
N ARG A 91 -0.95 -4.96 -4.51
CA ARG A 91 -0.23 -6.19 -4.13
C ARG A 91 0.43 -6.08 -2.75
N LEU A 92 0.93 -4.91 -2.39
CA LEU A 92 1.47 -4.66 -1.04
C LEU A 92 0.38 -4.76 0.03
N PHE A 93 -0.84 -4.25 -0.23
CA PHE A 93 -1.95 -4.43 0.71
C PHE A 93 -2.33 -5.88 0.90
N GLU A 94 -2.33 -6.68 -0.17
CA GLU A 94 -2.56 -8.13 -0.07
C GLU A 94 -1.50 -8.81 0.79
N GLN A 95 -0.23 -8.42 0.68
CA GLN A 95 0.84 -8.93 1.53
C GLN A 95 0.61 -8.56 3.01
N ILE A 96 0.27 -7.30 3.30
CA ILE A 96 0.03 -6.80 4.66
C ILE A 96 -1.18 -7.51 5.30
N LEU A 97 -2.27 -7.65 4.54
CA LEU A 97 -3.53 -8.21 5.03
C LEU A 97 -3.60 -9.73 4.90
N LYS A 98 -2.57 -10.39 4.34
CA LYS A 98 -2.56 -11.84 4.05
C LYS A 98 -3.09 -12.69 5.22
N PRO A 99 -2.67 -12.48 6.49
CA PRO A 99 -3.20 -13.25 7.62
C PRO A 99 -4.71 -13.05 7.83
N ASP A 100 -5.18 -11.80 7.76
CA ASP A 100 -6.59 -11.45 7.95
C ASP A 100 -7.46 -11.95 6.80
N LEU A 101 -6.94 -11.89 5.58
CA LEU A 101 -7.63 -12.38 4.39
C LEU A 101 -7.83 -13.90 4.47
N PHE A 102 -6.82 -14.66 4.88
CA PHE A 102 -6.93 -16.11 5.07
C PHE A 102 -7.91 -16.47 6.18
N LYS A 103 -7.84 -15.79 7.32
CA LYS A 103 -8.74 -16.03 8.46
C LYS A 103 -10.20 -15.81 8.07
N SER A 104 -10.48 -14.76 7.30
CA SER A 104 -11.84 -14.45 6.86
C SER A 104 -12.37 -15.41 5.78
N TYR A 105 -11.52 -16.21 5.12
CA TYR A 105 -11.96 -17.28 4.22
C TYR A 105 -12.25 -18.59 4.97
N SER A 106 -11.58 -18.83 6.10
CA SER A 106 -11.80 -20.01 6.95
C SER A 106 -13.01 -19.89 7.88
N GLU A 107 -13.34 -18.66 8.30
CA GLU A 107 -14.57 -18.36 9.02
C GLU A 107 -15.63 -17.98 7.97
N SER A 108 -16.85 -18.52 8.05
CA SER A 108 -17.95 -18.13 7.16
C SER A 108 -18.01 -16.60 7.07
N ASN A 109 -18.07 -16.02 5.87
CA ASN A 109 -18.02 -14.56 5.63
C ASN A 109 -19.02 -13.72 6.48
N GLU A 110 -19.99 -14.36 7.14
CA GLU A 110 -20.82 -13.81 8.20
C GLU A 110 -19.96 -13.36 9.41
N GLY A 111 -19.50 -12.11 9.38
CA GLY A 111 -18.76 -11.49 10.49
C GLY A 111 -17.47 -10.76 10.10
N SER A 112 -17.09 -10.77 8.81
CA SER A 112 -15.94 -9.99 8.35
C SER A 112 -16.19 -8.49 8.57
N PRO A 113 -15.24 -7.74 9.16
CA PRO A 113 -15.40 -6.30 9.35
C PRO A 113 -15.68 -5.57 8.03
N GLU A 114 -16.56 -4.55 8.06
CA GLU A 114 -16.89 -3.76 6.88
C GLU A 114 -15.63 -3.14 6.24
N SER A 115 -14.71 -2.65 7.06
CA SER A 115 -13.39 -2.15 6.62
C SER A 115 -12.56 -3.18 5.86
N LEU A 116 -12.62 -4.47 6.22
CA LEU A 116 -11.93 -5.54 5.49
C LEU A 116 -12.58 -5.79 4.12
N THR A 117 -13.91 -5.74 4.05
CA THR A 117 -14.65 -5.85 2.79
C THR A 117 -14.30 -4.69 1.84
N GLU A 118 -14.24 -3.47 2.36
CA GLU A 118 -13.85 -2.29 1.60
C GLU A 118 -12.38 -2.36 1.15
N MET A 119 -11.46 -2.87 1.99
CA MET A 119 -10.08 -3.11 1.57
C MET A 119 -9.98 -4.13 0.43
N ARG A 120 -10.76 -5.22 0.46
CA ARG A 120 -10.80 -6.20 -0.65
C ARG A 120 -11.26 -5.56 -1.96
N ARG A 121 -12.28 -4.68 -1.91
CA ARG A 121 -12.74 -3.92 -3.08
C ARG A 121 -11.68 -2.95 -3.60
N LEU A 122 -11.00 -2.24 -2.69
CA LEU A 122 -9.90 -1.34 -3.03
C LEU A 122 -8.77 -2.11 -3.73
N ILE A 123 -8.31 -3.21 -3.15
CA ILE A 123 -7.29 -4.10 -3.72
C ILE A 123 -7.68 -4.54 -5.12
N SER A 124 -8.89 -5.09 -5.29
CA SER A 124 -9.39 -5.57 -6.59
C SER A 124 -9.38 -4.48 -7.67
N ARG A 125 -9.72 -3.24 -7.31
CA ARG A 125 -9.65 -2.09 -8.23
C ARG A 125 -8.21 -1.67 -8.54
N ALA A 126 -7.34 -1.65 -7.53
CA ALA A 126 -5.93 -1.29 -7.68
C ALA A 126 -5.17 -2.31 -8.54
N THR A 127 -5.46 -3.59 -8.38
CA THR A 127 -4.82 -4.69 -9.10
C THR A 127 -5.56 -5.08 -10.39
N HIS A 128 -6.39 -4.18 -10.95
CA HIS A 128 -7.11 -4.46 -12.18
C HIS A 128 -6.11 -4.69 -13.35
N PRO A 129 -6.25 -5.73 -14.19
CA PRO A 129 -5.27 -6.03 -15.24
C PRO A 129 -5.09 -4.88 -16.24
N ASN A 130 -6.20 -4.25 -16.68
CA ASN A 130 -6.16 -3.06 -17.51
C ASN A 130 -5.74 -1.81 -16.69
N PRO A 131 -4.62 -1.14 -17.04
CA PRO A 131 -4.11 0.05 -16.33
C PRO A 131 -5.12 1.19 -16.24
N THR A 132 -5.89 1.46 -17.30
CA THR A 132 -6.82 2.60 -17.36
C THR A 132 -8.05 2.46 -16.48
N ARG A 133 -8.30 1.24 -15.97
CA ARG A 133 -9.39 0.96 -15.02
C ARG A 133 -8.95 1.04 -13.57
N ARG A 134 -7.64 1.18 -13.32
CA ARG A 134 -7.12 1.36 -11.97
C ARG A 134 -7.46 2.77 -11.49
N PRO A 135 -7.70 2.96 -10.18
CA PRO A 135 -7.80 4.29 -9.61
C PRO A 135 -6.48 5.04 -9.76
N THR A 136 -6.52 6.38 -9.69
CA THR A 136 -5.30 7.17 -9.50
C THR A 136 -4.76 6.97 -8.08
N MET A 137 -3.50 7.33 -7.84
CA MET A 137 -2.94 7.32 -6.49
C MET A 137 -3.76 8.20 -5.53
N HIS A 138 -4.21 9.37 -5.98
CA HIS A 138 -5.15 10.21 -5.22
C HIS A 138 -6.48 9.49 -4.93
N GLY A 139 -7.01 8.72 -5.90
CA GLY A 139 -8.16 7.85 -5.68
C GLY A 139 -7.92 6.80 -4.59
N ILE A 140 -6.73 6.19 -4.53
CA ILE A 140 -6.35 5.27 -3.45
C ILE A 140 -6.35 5.97 -2.09
N VAL A 141 -5.78 7.17 -2.02
CA VAL A 141 -5.75 8.01 -0.81
C VAL A 141 -7.16 8.25 -0.26
N MET A 142 -8.12 8.62 -1.12
CA MET A 142 -9.52 8.80 -0.73
C MET A 142 -10.18 7.50 -0.26
N MET A 143 -9.98 6.39 -0.98
CA MET A 143 -10.58 5.11 -0.59
C MET A 143 -10.05 4.59 0.74
N ILE A 144 -8.75 4.76 1.03
CA ILE A 144 -8.19 4.40 2.34
C ILE A 144 -8.80 5.23 3.46
N ARG A 145 -9.09 6.51 3.23
CA ARG A 145 -9.78 7.35 4.23
C ARG A 145 -11.14 6.76 4.58
N ASP A 146 -11.92 6.38 3.58
CA ASP A 146 -13.24 5.79 3.77
C ASP A 146 -13.20 4.44 4.48
N VAL A 147 -12.14 3.65 4.25
CA VAL A 147 -11.89 2.39 4.98
C VAL A 147 -11.60 2.68 6.46
N LEU A 148 -10.72 3.64 6.74
CA LEU A 148 -10.31 3.95 8.12
C LEU A 148 -11.47 4.46 8.96
N LEU A 149 -12.42 5.20 8.38
CA LEU A 149 -13.64 5.64 9.06
C LEU A 149 -14.55 4.47 9.46
N LYS A 150 -14.48 3.35 8.75
CA LYS A 150 -15.22 2.11 9.02
C LYS A 150 -14.42 1.09 9.84
N ALA A 151 -13.15 1.40 10.14
CA ALA A 151 -12.31 0.51 10.91
C ALA A 151 -12.70 0.56 12.40
N PRO A 152 -12.78 -0.58 13.11
CA PRO A 152 -13.00 -0.56 14.55
C PRO A 152 -11.85 0.20 15.23
N LYS A 153 -12.18 0.92 16.31
CA LYS A 153 -11.16 1.60 17.10
C LYS A 153 -10.18 0.57 17.67
N SER A 154 -8.90 0.77 17.40
CA SER A 154 -7.84 -0.07 17.97
C SER A 154 -7.76 0.16 19.48
N ASN A 155 -7.68 -0.94 20.23
CA ASN A 155 -7.36 -0.95 21.67
C ASN A 155 -5.86 -1.17 21.93
N SER A 156 -5.04 -1.15 20.88
CA SER A 156 -3.60 -1.38 21.00
C SER A 156 -2.89 -0.21 21.67
N HIS A 157 -1.88 -0.52 22.49
CA HIS A 157 -0.90 0.44 23.01
C HIS A 157 0.09 0.94 21.96
N ILE A 158 -0.10 0.53 20.70
CA ILE A 158 0.69 0.92 19.55
C ILE A 158 -0.18 1.76 18.61
N CYS A 159 0.30 2.96 18.29
CA CYS A 159 -0.27 3.82 17.27
C CYS A 159 0.73 3.94 16.11
N MET A 160 0.31 3.51 14.93
CA MET A 160 1.06 3.82 13.71
C MET A 160 0.77 5.27 13.34
N VAL A 161 1.80 6.10 13.30
CA VAL A 161 1.69 7.48 12.82
C VAL A 161 1.29 7.43 11.35
N HIS A 162 0.14 8.03 11.09
CA HIS A 162 -0.28 8.40 9.77
C HIS A 162 0.26 9.82 9.57
N PHE A 163 1.09 10.06 8.57
CA PHE A 163 1.45 11.46 8.26
C PHE A 163 0.18 12.15 7.81
N ASP A 164 -0.01 13.33 8.37
CA ASP A 164 -1.21 14.12 8.19
C ASP A 164 -1.15 14.82 6.83
N GLN A 165 -1.32 14.06 5.75
CA GLN A 165 -1.90 14.61 4.52
C GLN A 165 -3.42 14.84 4.69
N PHE A 166 -3.99 14.60 5.88
CA PHE A 166 -5.40 14.32 6.10
C PHE A 166 -6.10 15.27 7.09
N THR A 167 -5.38 16.15 7.77
CA THR A 167 -5.92 17.35 8.41
C THR A 167 -5.86 18.52 7.44
N ASN A 168 -7.02 18.90 6.93
CA ASN A 168 -7.42 20.30 6.85
C ASN A 168 -8.69 20.43 7.69
#